data_AF-A0A6B3GXR9-F1
#
_entry.id   AF-A0A6B3GXR9-F1
#
_cell.length_a   1.000
_cell.length_b   1.000
_cell.length_c   1.000
_cell.angle_alpha   90.00
_cell.angle_beta   90.00
_cell.angle_gamma   90.00
#
_symmetry.space_group_name_H-M   'P 1'
#
loop_
_entity.id
_entity.type
_entity.pdbx_description
1 polymer ?
#
loop_
_entity_poly.entity_id
_entity_poly.type
_entity_poly.pdbx_seq_one_letter_code
_entity_poly.pdbx_strand_id
1 'polypeptide(L)'
;GLLPRAWSAAAACCGLVAAVALSAIVANGNVPPRGWSELRFGELYGTGDGVLALLEINAFAVAWLLARSRRPGFAALPLAVLVVAEAVRAHPEIETPLIGSALTLVHLTCGALWAGGLLQVLRVLRLWQGHGLREQGAALLARYARAAAWLFAAVTVTGTVSTLRRMPPDTVLEQLATTGYGRTLLAKLLLLAVVA
;
A
#
# COMPACT_ATOMS: atom_id res chain seq x y z
N GLY A 1 26.42 -11.48 -0.25
CA GLY A 1 26.26 -11.31 -1.71
C GLY A 1 26.26 -9.84 -2.06
N LEU A 2 26.55 -9.49 -3.32
CA LEU A 2 26.45 -8.12 -3.84
C LEU A 2 25.02 -7.62 -3.69
N LEU A 3 24.80 -6.55 -2.91
CA LEU A 3 23.47 -5.96 -2.66
C LEU A 3 23.43 -4.49 -3.12
N PRO A 4 22.31 -4.03 -3.68
CA PRO A 4 22.15 -2.64 -4.04
C PRO A 4 22.12 -1.74 -2.79
N ARG A 5 22.55 -0.49 -2.94
CA ARG A 5 22.52 0.52 -1.87
C ARG A 5 21.10 0.66 -1.29
N ALA A 6 20.97 0.76 0.03
CA ALA A 6 19.66 0.88 0.66
C ALA A 6 18.91 2.14 0.20
N TRP A 7 17.64 1.98 -0.17
CA TRP A 7 16.71 3.08 -0.49
C TRP A 7 15.69 3.33 0.62
N SER A 8 15.79 2.63 1.75
CA SER A 8 14.84 2.71 2.87
C SER A 8 14.63 4.12 3.38
N ALA A 9 15.69 4.91 3.56
CA ALA A 9 15.59 6.30 3.99
C ALA A 9 14.92 7.19 2.91
N ALA A 10 15.26 7.02 1.64
CA ALA A 10 14.61 7.79 0.58
C ALA A 10 13.12 7.44 0.49
N ALA A 11 12.78 6.16 0.54
CA ALA A 11 11.39 5.68 0.50
C ALA A 11 10.57 6.18 1.70
N ALA A 12 11.12 6.12 2.92
CA ALA A 12 10.45 6.63 4.11
C ALA A 12 10.26 8.17 4.07
N CYS A 13 11.22 8.90 3.49
CA CYS A 13 11.08 10.35 3.27
C CYS A 13 9.98 10.66 2.24
N CYS A 14 9.94 9.94 1.12
CA CYS A 14 8.86 10.08 0.14
C CYS A 14 7.49 9.76 0.77
N GLY A 15 7.41 8.70 1.58
CA GLY A 15 6.21 8.36 2.34
C GLY A 15 5.80 9.46 3.32
N LEU A 16 6.75 10.03 4.05
CA LEU A 16 6.50 11.16 4.95
C LEU A 16 5.91 12.37 4.21
N VAL A 17 6.50 12.75 3.07
CA VAL A 17 6.00 13.86 2.24
C VAL A 17 4.58 13.56 1.74
N ALA A 18 4.33 12.32 1.28
CA ALA A 18 3.00 11.91 0.84
C ALA A 18 1.97 11.95 1.98
N ALA A 19 2.33 11.47 3.18
CA ALA A 19 1.47 11.49 4.36
C ALA A 19 1.14 12.92 4.83
N VAL A 20 2.12 13.84 4.77
CA VAL A 20 1.88 15.27 5.04
C VAL A 20 0.92 15.88 4.02
N ALA A 21 1.11 15.59 2.74
CA ALA A 21 0.21 16.07 1.69
C ALA A 21 -1.21 15.50 1.85
N LEU A 22 -1.34 14.22 2.20
CA LEU A 22 -2.62 13.58 2.46
C LEU A 22 -3.30 14.16 3.71
N SER A 23 -2.52 14.47 4.75
CA SER A 23 -3.04 15.11 5.96
C SER A 23 -3.61 16.50 5.70
N ALA A 24 -3.07 17.24 4.73
CA ALA A 24 -3.66 18.51 4.30
C ALA A 24 -5.06 18.32 3.66
N ILE A 25 -5.27 17.21 2.96
CA ILE A 25 -6.58 16.83 2.39
C ILE A 25 -7.55 16.40 3.50
N VAL A 26 -7.09 15.56 4.43
CA VAL A 26 -7.89 15.09 5.58
C VAL A 26 -8.31 16.26 6.48
N ALA A 27 -7.39 17.18 6.77
CA ALA A 27 -7.64 18.39 7.55
C ALA A 27 -8.68 19.33 6.92
N ASN A 28 -8.93 19.20 5.61
CA ASN A 28 -9.87 20.00 4.85
C ASN A 28 -11.12 19.18 4.45
N GLY A 29 -11.54 18.26 5.31
CA GLY A 29 -12.75 17.45 5.10
C GLY A 29 -12.65 16.49 3.91
N ASN A 30 -11.45 15.96 3.63
CA ASN A 30 -11.14 15.13 2.47
C ASN A 30 -11.25 15.85 1.11
N VAL A 31 -11.10 17.17 1.09
CA VAL A 31 -11.06 17.99 -0.14
C VAL A 31 -9.66 18.59 -0.35
N PRO A 32 -9.09 18.52 -1.57
CA PRO A 32 -7.80 19.14 -1.84
C PRO A 32 -7.82 20.66 -1.58
N PRO A 33 -6.92 21.20 -0.75
CA PRO A 33 -6.84 22.64 -0.53
C PRO A 33 -6.39 23.34 -1.81
N ARG A 34 -7.03 24.46 -2.16
CA ARG A 34 -6.70 25.26 -3.35
C ARG A 34 -5.65 26.34 -3.09
N GLY A 35 -5.35 26.60 -1.83
CA GLY A 35 -4.35 27.59 -1.42
C GLY A 35 -3.92 27.43 0.04
N TRP A 36 -2.86 28.14 0.41
CA TRP A 36 -2.25 28.05 1.74
C TRP A 36 -3.19 28.48 2.88
N SER A 37 -4.13 29.39 2.61
CA SER A 37 -5.12 29.86 3.59
C SER A 37 -6.17 28.82 3.97
N GLU A 38 -6.32 27.75 3.16
CA GLU A 38 -7.27 26.65 3.42
C GLU A 38 -6.66 25.53 4.25
N LEU A 39 -5.37 25.60 4.58
CA LEU A 39 -4.67 24.58 5.36
C LEU A 39 -5.10 24.65 6.83
N ARG A 40 -5.91 23.67 7.25
CA ARG A 40 -6.48 23.56 8.59
C ARG A 40 -5.85 22.46 9.43
N PHE A 41 -4.51 22.37 9.47
CA PHE A 41 -3.81 21.28 10.19
C PHE A 41 -4.19 21.15 11.68
N GLY A 42 -4.66 22.23 12.32
CA GLY A 42 -5.18 22.17 13.69
C GLY A 42 -6.43 21.30 13.85
N GLU A 43 -7.22 21.12 12.78
CA GLU A 43 -8.43 20.30 12.80
C GLU A 43 -8.13 18.79 12.80
N LEU A 44 -6.89 18.38 12.49
CA LEU A 44 -6.49 16.97 12.52
C LEU A 44 -6.65 16.34 13.91
N TYR A 45 -6.42 17.11 14.98
CA TYR A 45 -6.58 16.62 16.35
C TYR A 45 -8.05 16.45 16.76
N GLY A 46 -8.97 17.08 16.03
CA GLY A 46 -10.40 17.06 16.33
C GLY A 46 -11.15 15.88 15.73
N THR A 47 -10.51 15.06 14.88
CA THR A 47 -11.16 13.97 14.14
C THR A 47 -10.39 12.66 14.25
N GLY A 48 -11.09 11.51 14.20
CA GLY A 48 -10.46 10.20 14.21
C GLY A 48 -9.52 9.98 13.02
N ASP A 49 -9.96 10.34 11.81
CA ASP A 49 -9.16 10.28 10.58
C ASP A 49 -7.91 11.16 10.67
N GLY A 50 -8.03 12.35 11.28
CA GLY A 50 -6.90 13.25 11.47
C GLY A 50 -5.86 12.70 12.45
N VAL A 51 -6.29 12.05 13.55
CA VAL A 51 -5.38 11.37 14.49
C VAL A 51 -4.64 10.21 13.79
N LEU A 52 -5.32 9.43 12.96
CA LEU A 52 -4.69 8.36 12.18
C LEU A 52 -3.70 8.92 11.15
N ALA A 53 -4.03 10.02 10.47
CA ALA A 53 -3.12 10.69 9.55
C ALA A 53 -1.85 11.22 10.25
N LEU A 54 -2.00 11.79 11.46
CA LEU A 54 -0.86 12.17 12.29
C LEU A 54 -0.01 10.96 12.71
N LEU A 55 -0.64 9.82 13.03
CA LEU A 55 0.07 8.58 13.34
C LEU A 55 0.90 8.08 12.15
N GLU A 56 0.35 8.15 10.93
CA GLU A 56 1.05 7.78 9.69
C GLU A 56 2.27 8.68 9.42
N ILE A 57 2.14 10.01 9.61
CA ILE A 57 3.26 10.96 9.53
C ILE A 57 4.37 10.56 10.50
N ASN A 58 4.03 10.33 11.77
CA ASN A 58 5.00 9.96 12.79
C ASN A 58 5.65 8.60 12.49
N ALA A 59 4.89 7.62 12.02
CA ALA A 59 5.39 6.33 11.62
C ALA A 59 6.43 6.44 10.49
N PHE A 60 6.16 7.21 9.43
CA PHE A 60 7.15 7.44 8.37
C PHE A 60 8.39 8.20 8.87
N ALA A 61 8.21 9.19 9.74
CA ALA A 61 9.33 9.92 10.32
C ALA A 61 10.25 9.01 11.16
N VAL A 62 9.67 8.16 12.01
CA VAL A 62 10.42 7.17 12.80
C VAL A 62 11.08 6.13 11.89
N ALA A 63 10.39 5.64 10.86
CA ALA A 63 10.96 4.71 9.88
C ALA A 63 12.15 5.34 9.13
N TRP A 64 12.07 6.62 8.79
CA TRP A 64 13.15 7.38 8.16
C TRP A 64 14.37 7.50 9.07
N LEU A 65 14.17 7.87 10.34
CA LEU A 65 15.23 7.95 11.33
C LEU A 65 15.89 6.58 11.57
N LEU A 66 15.08 5.52 11.73
CA LEU A 66 15.57 4.16 11.91
C LEU A 66 16.36 3.68 10.69
N ALA A 67 15.92 4.00 9.48
CA ALA A 67 16.64 3.67 8.24
C ALA A 67 18.01 4.35 8.13
N ARG A 68 18.21 5.49 8.82
CA ARG A 68 19.51 6.19 8.92
C ARG A 68 20.34 5.78 10.15
N SER A 69 19.75 5.00 11.05
CA SER A 69 20.39 4.55 12.28
C SER A 69 21.26 3.30 12.07
N ARG A 70 21.93 2.85 13.15
CA ARG A 70 22.67 1.56 13.16
C ARG A 70 21.75 0.33 13.18
N ARG A 71 20.43 0.50 13.33
CA ARG A 71 19.47 -0.61 13.44
C ARG A 71 18.28 -0.45 12.47
N PRO A 72 18.52 -0.46 11.15
CA PRO A 72 17.47 -0.25 10.14
C PRO A 72 16.37 -1.33 10.16
N GLY A 73 16.64 -2.52 10.72
CA GLY A 73 15.64 -3.58 10.84
C GLY A 73 14.43 -3.21 11.71
N PHE A 74 14.59 -2.30 12.67
CA PHE A 74 13.47 -1.85 13.50
C PHE A 74 12.47 -0.97 12.76
N ALA A 75 12.80 -0.48 11.55
CA ALA A 75 11.88 0.29 10.73
C ALA A 75 10.63 -0.52 10.31
N ALA A 76 10.65 -1.85 10.41
CA ALA A 76 9.48 -2.68 10.17
C ALA A 76 8.33 -2.38 11.17
N LEU A 77 8.64 -2.03 12.41
CA LEU A 77 7.64 -1.73 13.44
C LEU A 77 6.78 -0.50 13.11
N PRO A 78 7.35 0.70 12.89
CA PRO A 78 6.54 1.85 12.52
C PRO A 78 5.84 1.65 11.17
N LEU A 79 6.44 0.95 10.22
CA LEU A 79 5.76 0.62 8.96
C LEU A 79 4.56 -0.32 9.17
N ALA A 80 4.64 -1.27 10.10
CA ALA A 80 3.48 -2.10 10.45
C ALA A 80 2.37 -1.27 11.10
N VAL A 81 2.72 -0.36 12.02
CA VAL A 81 1.76 0.59 12.62
C VAL A 81 1.08 1.41 11.53
N LEU A 82 1.83 1.87 10.52
CA LEU A 82 1.29 2.62 9.40
C LEU A 82 0.24 1.84 8.60
N VAL A 83 0.52 0.58 8.26
CA VAL A 83 -0.44 -0.25 7.52
C VAL A 83 -1.71 -0.46 8.34
N VAL A 84 -1.60 -0.64 9.67
CA VAL A 84 -2.75 -0.74 10.56
C VAL A 84 -3.53 0.57 10.62
N ALA A 85 -2.86 1.71 10.75
CA ALA A 85 -3.48 3.03 10.79
C ALA A 85 -4.28 3.30 9.51
N GLU A 86 -3.66 3.09 8.34
CA GLU A 86 -4.31 3.24 7.04
C GLU A 86 -5.49 2.27 6.90
N ALA A 87 -5.33 1.02 7.36
CA ALA A 87 -6.37 0.02 7.30
C ALA A 87 -7.60 0.39 8.15
N VAL A 88 -7.42 1.06 9.29
CA VAL A 88 -8.54 1.58 10.08
C VAL A 88 -9.15 2.81 9.43
N ARG A 89 -8.31 3.73 8.92
CA ARG A 89 -8.74 5.01 8.32
C ARG A 89 -9.52 4.82 7.02
N ALA A 90 -9.20 3.80 6.23
CA ALA A 90 -9.83 3.54 4.93
C ALA A 90 -11.26 2.97 5.00
N HIS A 91 -11.84 2.81 6.20
CA HIS A 91 -13.20 2.27 6.40
C HIS A 91 -14.26 3.29 6.81
N PRO A 92 -14.96 3.88 5.83
CA PRO A 92 -16.17 4.66 6.08
C PRO A 92 -17.47 3.82 6.09
N GLU A 93 -17.39 2.48 6.02
CA GLU A 93 -18.59 1.62 5.97
C GLU A 93 -19.16 1.34 7.36
N ILE A 94 -20.41 1.75 7.59
CA ILE A 94 -21.07 1.71 8.91
C ILE A 94 -21.42 0.28 9.33
N GLU A 95 -21.80 -0.58 8.38
CA GLU A 95 -22.40 -1.88 8.69
C GLU A 95 -21.39 -2.94 9.14
N THR A 96 -20.18 -2.96 8.57
CA THR A 96 -19.20 -4.03 8.81
C THR A 96 -17.73 -3.54 8.82
N PRO A 97 -17.40 -2.55 9.66
CA PRO A 97 -16.11 -1.84 9.63
C PRO A 97 -14.89 -2.72 9.95
N LEU A 98 -15.05 -3.74 10.80
CA LEU A 98 -13.96 -4.66 11.16
C LEU A 98 -13.52 -5.54 9.99
N ILE A 99 -14.47 -6.09 9.24
CA ILE A 99 -14.20 -6.93 8.06
C ILE A 99 -13.49 -6.11 7.01
N GLY A 100 -13.99 -4.90 6.78
CA GLY A 100 -13.34 -3.94 5.92
C GLY A 100 -11.88 -3.72 6.31
N SER A 101 -11.64 -3.30 7.56
CA SER A 101 -10.28 -2.98 8.04
C SER A 101 -9.34 -4.16 7.88
N ALA A 102 -9.80 -5.38 8.17
CA ALA A 102 -9.04 -6.61 7.96
C ALA A 102 -8.70 -6.84 6.48
N LEU A 103 -9.67 -6.65 5.57
CA LEU A 103 -9.43 -6.77 4.13
C LEU A 103 -8.41 -5.73 3.64
N THR A 104 -8.53 -4.47 4.08
CA THR A 104 -7.58 -3.41 3.72
C THR A 104 -6.19 -3.68 4.27
N LEU A 105 -6.07 -4.15 5.52
CA LEU A 105 -4.80 -4.52 6.13
C LEU A 105 -4.07 -5.58 5.28
N VAL A 106 -4.78 -6.65 4.91
CA VAL A 106 -4.22 -7.71 4.07
C VAL A 106 -3.89 -7.18 2.67
N HIS A 107 -4.79 -6.40 2.08
CA HIS A 107 -4.62 -5.82 0.75
C HIS A 107 -3.36 -4.94 0.66
N LEU A 108 -3.21 -3.99 1.59
CA LEU A 108 -2.08 -3.07 1.65
C LEU A 108 -0.77 -3.81 1.96
N THR A 109 -0.79 -4.74 2.90
CA THR A 109 0.41 -5.54 3.23
C THR A 109 0.88 -6.33 2.01
N CYS A 110 -0.03 -7.06 1.36
CA CYS A 110 0.31 -7.85 0.18
C CYS A 110 0.76 -6.96 -0.99
N GLY A 111 0.08 -5.83 -1.22
CA GLY A 111 0.44 -4.87 -2.25
C GLY A 111 1.83 -4.25 -2.03
N ALA A 112 2.14 -3.86 -0.78
CA ALA A 112 3.44 -3.31 -0.42
C ALA A 112 4.57 -4.33 -0.58
N LEU A 113 4.36 -5.58 -0.13
CA LEU A 113 5.33 -6.66 -0.29
C LEU A 113 5.56 -7.03 -1.75
N TRP A 114 4.49 -7.06 -2.55
CA TRP A 114 4.57 -7.33 -3.98
C TRP A 114 5.33 -6.23 -4.72
N ALA A 115 4.90 -4.98 -4.60
CA ALA A 115 5.53 -3.86 -5.30
C ALA A 115 6.97 -3.61 -4.82
N GLY A 116 7.20 -3.62 -3.52
CA GLY A 116 8.53 -3.45 -2.91
C GLY A 116 9.48 -4.60 -3.24
N GLY A 117 8.97 -5.83 -3.22
CA GLY A 117 9.72 -7.02 -3.62
C GLY A 117 10.14 -6.96 -5.08
N LEU A 118 9.24 -6.59 -6.00
CA LEU A 118 9.55 -6.42 -7.41
C LEU A 118 10.66 -5.39 -7.61
N LEU A 119 10.52 -4.20 -7.03
CA LEU A 119 11.51 -3.14 -7.14
C LEU A 119 12.87 -3.61 -6.63
N GLN A 120 12.91 -4.29 -5.49
CA GLN A 120 14.16 -4.79 -4.92
C GLN A 120 14.79 -5.87 -5.81
N VAL A 121 14.01 -6.82 -6.33
CA VAL A 121 14.49 -7.86 -7.27
C VAL A 121 15.07 -7.23 -8.53
N LEU A 122 14.37 -6.27 -9.14
CA LEU A 122 14.86 -5.57 -10.34
C LEU A 122 16.19 -4.84 -10.07
N ARG A 123 16.34 -4.23 -8.90
CA ARG A 123 17.59 -3.56 -8.52
C ARG A 123 18.74 -4.54 -8.33
N VAL A 124 18.47 -5.70 -7.71
CA VAL A 124 19.46 -6.77 -7.57
C VAL A 124 19.85 -7.33 -8.94
N LEU A 125 18.88 -7.62 -9.81
CA LEU A 125 19.13 -8.14 -11.16
C LEU A 125 19.99 -7.17 -11.99
N ARG A 126 19.69 -5.86 -11.96
CA ARG A 126 20.50 -4.84 -12.66
C ARG A 126 21.95 -4.81 -12.15
N LEU A 127 22.16 -4.92 -10.83
CA LEU A 127 23.50 -4.97 -10.25
C LEU A 127 24.25 -6.24 -10.68
N TRP A 128 23.57 -7.39 -10.65
CA TRP A 128 24.13 -8.70 -10.94
C TRP A 128 24.43 -8.92 -12.43
N GLN A 129 23.67 -8.28 -13.32
CA GLN A 129 23.97 -8.26 -14.76
C GLN A 129 25.38 -7.74 -15.06
N GLY A 130 25.80 -6.67 -14.37
CA GLY A 130 27.16 -6.12 -14.53
C GLY A 130 28.29 -7.00 -13.96
N HIS A 131 27.95 -8.08 -13.24
CA HIS A 131 28.90 -8.96 -12.55
C HIS A 131 28.82 -10.42 -13.04
N GLY A 132 28.11 -10.69 -14.14
CA GLY A 132 28.01 -12.04 -14.71
C GLY A 132 27.17 -13.04 -13.93
N LEU A 133 26.38 -12.61 -12.94
CA LEU A 133 25.64 -13.49 -12.02
C LEU A 133 24.25 -13.89 -12.58
N ARG A 134 24.18 -14.28 -13.85
CA ARG A 134 22.91 -14.48 -14.58
C ARG A 134 22.05 -15.61 -14.02
N GLU A 135 22.66 -16.75 -13.69
CA GLU A 135 21.95 -17.92 -13.15
C GLU A 135 21.34 -17.64 -11.77
N GLN A 136 22.10 -16.96 -10.91
CA GLN A 136 21.64 -16.55 -9.59
C GLN A 136 20.48 -15.56 -9.71
N GLY A 137 20.54 -14.65 -10.70
CA GLY A 137 19.44 -13.75 -11.04
C GLY A 137 18.18 -14.48 -11.48
N ALA A 138 18.29 -15.48 -12.36
CA ALA A 138 17.15 -16.29 -12.79
C ALA A 138 16.51 -17.05 -11.60
N ALA A 139 17.32 -17.63 -10.72
CA ALA A 139 16.84 -18.30 -9.51
C ALA A 139 16.15 -17.34 -8.53
N LEU A 140 16.66 -16.11 -8.38
CA LEU A 140 16.01 -15.07 -7.58
C LEU A 140 14.65 -14.68 -8.17
N LEU A 141 14.61 -14.44 -9.49
CA LEU A 141 13.38 -14.07 -10.19
C LEU A 141 12.32 -15.15 -10.09
N ALA A 142 12.70 -16.44 -10.24
CA ALA A 142 11.77 -17.56 -10.10
C ALA A 142 11.18 -17.67 -8.68
N ARG A 143 12.03 -17.49 -7.64
CA ARG A 143 11.56 -17.47 -6.25
C ARG A 143 10.60 -16.30 -5.99
N TYR A 144 10.93 -15.12 -6.50
CA TYR A 144 10.07 -13.95 -6.38
C TYR A 144 8.75 -14.15 -7.14
N ALA A 145 8.78 -14.65 -8.38
CA ALA A 145 7.57 -14.87 -9.19
C ALA A 145 6.56 -15.78 -8.47
N ARG A 146 7.02 -16.86 -7.82
CA ARG A 146 6.17 -17.74 -7.03
C ARG A 146 5.52 -17.03 -5.84
N ALA A 147 6.30 -16.24 -5.09
CA ALA A 147 5.75 -15.45 -3.98
C ALA A 147 4.79 -14.36 -4.49
N ALA A 148 5.15 -13.72 -5.61
CA ALA A 148 4.38 -12.66 -6.24
C ALA A 148 3.02 -13.16 -6.73
N ALA A 149 2.91 -14.39 -7.22
CA ALA A 149 1.64 -15.01 -7.60
C ALA A 149 0.68 -15.09 -6.40
N TRP A 150 1.16 -15.56 -5.25
CA TRP A 150 0.35 -15.62 -4.02
C TRP A 150 -0.05 -14.23 -3.50
N LEU A 151 0.89 -13.28 -3.49
CA LEU A 151 0.59 -11.91 -3.08
C LEU A 151 -0.42 -11.25 -4.02
N PHE A 152 -0.29 -11.46 -5.33
CA PHE A 152 -1.22 -10.94 -6.33
C PHE A 152 -2.61 -11.55 -6.21
N ALA A 153 -2.69 -12.86 -5.94
CA ALA A 153 -3.94 -13.54 -5.66
C ALA A 153 -4.62 -12.94 -4.42
N ALA A 154 -3.88 -12.75 -3.31
CA ALA A 154 -4.41 -12.14 -2.10
C ALA A 154 -4.91 -10.71 -2.33
N VAL A 155 -4.15 -9.87 -3.04
CA VAL A 155 -4.57 -8.50 -3.43
C VAL A 155 -5.84 -8.54 -4.28
N THR A 156 -5.92 -9.46 -5.24
CA THR A 156 -7.09 -9.61 -6.12
C THR A 156 -8.33 -10.05 -5.36
N VAL A 157 -8.20 -11.06 -4.50
CA VAL A 157 -9.31 -11.57 -3.68
C VAL A 157 -9.80 -10.50 -2.72
N THR A 158 -8.91 -9.89 -1.93
CA THR A 158 -9.29 -8.85 -0.97
C THR A 158 -9.92 -7.64 -1.65
N GLY A 159 -9.37 -7.18 -2.78
CA GLY A 159 -9.93 -6.07 -3.54
C GLY A 159 -11.31 -6.39 -4.14
N THR A 160 -11.51 -7.63 -4.59
CA THR A 160 -12.80 -8.12 -5.10
C THR A 160 -13.85 -8.20 -4.00
N VAL A 161 -13.50 -8.80 -2.85
CA VAL A 161 -14.41 -8.89 -1.71
C VAL A 161 -14.78 -7.50 -1.20
N SER A 162 -13.81 -6.58 -1.07
CA SER A 162 -14.09 -5.18 -0.68
C SER A 162 -15.00 -4.46 -1.67
N THR A 163 -14.86 -4.73 -2.97
CA THR A 163 -15.72 -4.19 -4.02
C THR A 163 -17.15 -4.71 -3.88
N LEU A 164 -17.32 -6.02 -3.84
CA LEU A 164 -18.63 -6.66 -3.81
C LEU A 164 -19.41 -6.29 -2.55
N ARG A 165 -18.72 -6.14 -1.40
CA ARG A 165 -19.34 -5.70 -0.15
C ARG A 165 -19.93 -4.29 -0.20
N ARG A 166 -19.47 -3.45 -1.13
CA ARG A 166 -19.95 -2.08 -1.32
C ARG A 166 -21.06 -1.97 -2.36
N MET A 167 -21.40 -3.06 -3.05
CA MET A 167 -22.42 -3.10 -4.08
C MET A 167 -23.70 -3.77 -3.56
N PRO A 168 -24.88 -3.15 -3.73
CA PRO A 168 -26.16 -3.81 -3.46
C PRO A 168 -26.30 -5.08 -4.31
N PRO A 169 -26.63 -6.25 -3.73
CA PRO A 169 -26.60 -7.55 -4.41
C PRO A 169 -27.51 -7.63 -5.64
N ASP A 170 -28.60 -6.87 -5.65
CA ASP A 170 -29.57 -6.72 -6.75
C ASP A 170 -29.01 -5.96 -7.97
N THR A 171 -27.95 -5.17 -7.78
CA THR A 171 -27.34 -4.34 -8.84
C THR A 171 -25.97 -4.84 -9.31
N VAL A 172 -25.45 -5.93 -8.71
CA VAL A 172 -24.09 -6.42 -8.96
C VAL A 172 -23.83 -6.70 -10.44
N LEU A 173 -24.70 -7.47 -11.11
CA LEU A 173 -24.52 -7.83 -12.53
C LEU A 173 -24.56 -6.60 -13.45
N GLU A 174 -25.47 -5.66 -13.17
CA GLU A 174 -25.60 -4.42 -13.93
C GLU A 174 -24.38 -3.52 -13.70
N GLN A 175 -23.96 -3.33 -12.45
CA GLN A 175 -22.80 -2.49 -12.11
C GLN A 175 -21.47 -3.09 -12.60
N LEU A 176 -21.33 -4.42 -12.63
CA LEU A 176 -20.17 -5.10 -13.19
C LEU A 176 -19.99 -4.80 -14.69
N ALA A 177 -21.09 -4.73 -15.44
CA ALA A 177 -21.07 -4.48 -16.88
C ALA A 177 -20.98 -2.98 -17.24
N THR A 178 -21.63 -2.12 -16.44
CA THR A 178 -21.87 -0.71 -16.83
C THR A 178 -20.90 0.28 -16.18
N THR A 179 -20.29 -0.04 -15.04
CA THR A 179 -19.44 0.91 -14.31
C THR A 179 -17.95 0.74 -14.63
N GLY A 180 -17.16 1.82 -14.48
CA GLY A 180 -15.69 1.72 -14.53
C GLY A 180 -15.13 0.80 -13.42
N TYR A 181 -15.82 0.72 -12.29
CA TYR A 181 -15.47 -0.13 -11.16
C TYR A 181 -15.61 -1.62 -11.51
N GLY A 182 -16.75 -1.99 -12.09
CA GLY A 182 -17.06 -3.33 -12.58
C GLY A 182 -16.07 -3.86 -13.61
N ARG A 183 -15.74 -3.04 -14.61
CA ARG A 183 -14.75 -3.40 -15.65
C ARG A 183 -13.34 -3.62 -15.07
N THR A 184 -12.95 -2.81 -14.08
CA THR A 184 -11.67 -2.98 -13.38
C THR A 184 -11.63 -4.27 -12.58
N LEU A 185 -12.75 -4.65 -11.95
CA LEU A 185 -12.90 -5.91 -11.25
C LEU A 185 -12.77 -7.11 -12.20
N LEU A 186 -13.45 -7.09 -13.35
CA LEU A 186 -13.35 -8.14 -14.38
C LEU A 186 -11.90 -8.30 -14.89
N ALA A 187 -11.21 -7.19 -15.15
CA ALA A 187 -9.81 -7.23 -15.57
C ALA A 187 -8.91 -7.91 -14.51
N LYS A 188 -9.11 -7.61 -13.22
CA LYS A 188 -8.39 -8.26 -12.12
C LYS A 188 -8.65 -9.77 -12.07
N LEU A 189 -9.92 -10.19 -12.23
CA LEU A 189 -10.29 -11.60 -12.21
C LEU A 189 -9.76 -12.37 -13.41
N LEU A 190 -9.77 -11.78 -14.60
CA LEU A 190 -9.16 -12.36 -15.80
C LEU A 190 -7.65 -12.53 -15.63
N LEU A 191 -6.95 -11.53 -15.09
CA LEU A 191 -5.52 -11.63 -14.80
C LEU A 191 -5.22 -12.75 -13.80
N LEU A 192 -6.05 -12.89 -12.75
CA LEU A 192 -5.91 -14.00 -11.81
C LEU A 192 -6.12 -15.36 -12.50
N ALA A 193 -7.14 -15.48 -13.34
CA ALA A 193 -7.46 -16.72 -14.06
C ALA A 193 -6.37 -17.12 -15.07
N VAL A 194 -5.68 -16.16 -15.70
CA VAL A 194 -4.56 -16.43 -16.62
C VAL A 194 -3.30 -16.88 -15.88
N VAL A 195 -3.13 -16.45 -14.63
CA VAL A 195 -1.94 -16.75 -13.81
C VAL A 195 -2.08 -18.05 -13.00
N ALA A 196 -3.32 -18.48 -12.73
CA ALA A 196 -3.64 -19.73 -12.02
C ALA A 196 -3.50 -20.96 -12.91
#